data_AF-A0A2C9LUD1-F1
#
_entry.id   AF-A0A2C9LUD1-F1
#
_cell.length_a   1.000
_cell.length_b   1.000
_cell.length_c   1.000
_cell.angle_alpha   90.00
_cell.angle_beta   90.00
_cell.angle_gamma   90.00
#
_symmetry.space_group_name_H-M   'P 1'
#
loop_
_entity.id
_entity.type
_entity.pdbx_description
1 polymer ?
#
loop_
_entity_poly.entity_id
_entity_poly.type
_entity_poly.pdbx_seq_one_letter_code
_entity_poly.pdbx_strand_id
1 'polypeptide(L)'
;WYLKAQRIHPRNGRPYNQLAILAVYTRRKLDAVYYYMRSLAASNPILTARESLMSLFDEVRRKVDAAEKKRFEERRHRMALRRKPQRRGPRVEIWVLPDGTCTQDRVEEDEEDDLSSLSVFELNKRFVLTYLNVHGKLFTKINFEVFAESSSLMLQEFQILIQHSPCVFSCTRLLQLMVINMFSIDNTAAERKFNYLTDFLFLLNVKTLWLLLDRVLFSFAERNFGSENWTLKMLGQYNRNYLMDDVTELIDEMTELIDDVTELIDDVTELIDDVTELCFVSKFYFSESV
;
A
#
# COMPACT_ATOMS: atom_id res chain seq x y z
N TRP A 1 -22.95 17.66 0.31
CA TRP A 1 -22.72 18.60 1.45
C TRP A 1 -21.31 18.50 2.02
N TYR A 2 -20.90 17.38 2.64
CA TYR A 2 -19.57 17.29 3.27
C TYR A 2 -18.38 17.50 2.33
N LEU A 3 -18.46 17.03 1.07
CA LEU A 3 -17.44 17.31 0.05
C LEU A 3 -17.29 18.81 -0.29
N LYS A 4 -18.36 19.61 -0.13
CA LYS A 4 -18.29 21.08 -0.30
C LYS A 4 -17.71 21.72 0.96
N ALA A 5 -18.11 21.25 2.14
CA ALA A 5 -17.61 21.74 3.43
C ALA A 5 -16.09 21.57 3.57
N GLN A 6 -15.52 20.41 3.18
CA GLN A 6 -14.07 20.20 3.24
C GLN A 6 -13.28 21.14 2.32
N ARG A 7 -13.87 21.62 1.21
CA ARG A 7 -13.20 22.57 0.30
C ARG A 7 -13.18 23.99 0.88
N ILE A 8 -14.23 24.36 1.61
CA ILE A 8 -14.34 25.67 2.25
C ILE A 8 -13.39 25.77 3.44
N HIS A 9 -13.25 24.70 4.23
CA HIS A 9 -12.38 24.70 5.41
C HIS A 9 -11.62 23.36 5.54
N PRO A 10 -10.53 23.18 4.76
CA PRO A 10 -9.82 21.90 4.66
C PRO A 10 -9.07 21.51 5.94
N ARG A 11 -8.78 22.47 6.83
CA ARG A 11 -8.10 22.26 8.12
C ARG A 11 -8.99 21.65 9.21
N ASN A 12 -10.30 21.52 8.98
CA ASN A 12 -11.23 20.93 9.95
C ASN A 12 -11.47 19.45 9.68
N GLY A 13 -11.28 18.62 10.70
CA GLY A 13 -11.48 17.18 10.65
C GLY A 13 -12.94 16.75 10.45
N ARG A 14 -13.92 17.56 10.91
CA ARG A 14 -15.34 17.16 10.97
C ARG A 14 -15.93 16.71 9.63
N PRO A 15 -15.76 17.43 8.50
CA PRO A 15 -16.27 16.97 7.21
C PRO A 15 -15.70 15.61 6.79
N TYR A 16 -14.41 15.36 7.05
CA TYR A 16 -13.79 14.07 6.75
C TYR A 16 -14.34 12.96 7.65
N ASN A 17 -14.49 13.21 8.96
CA ASN A 17 -15.09 12.23 9.88
C ASN A 17 -16.51 11.81 9.44
N GLN A 18 -17.32 12.76 8.95
CA GLN A 18 -18.65 12.45 8.43
C GLN A 18 -18.60 11.65 7.12
N LEU A 19 -17.65 11.96 6.23
CA LEU A 19 -17.43 11.17 5.02
C LEU A 19 -16.96 9.75 5.34
N ALA A 20 -16.16 9.57 6.40
CA ALA A 20 -15.74 8.27 6.88
C ALA A 20 -16.93 7.44 7.36
N ILE A 21 -17.80 8.02 8.18
CA ILE A 21 -19.04 7.37 8.65
C ILE A 21 -19.91 6.93 7.46
N LEU A 22 -20.09 7.79 6.45
CA LEU A 22 -20.82 7.43 5.22
C LEU A 22 -20.13 6.30 4.45
N ALA A 23 -18.80 6.26 4.42
CA ALA A 23 -18.03 5.18 3.81
C ALA A 23 -18.20 3.85 4.57
N VAL A 24 -18.27 3.89 5.91
CA VAL A 24 -18.59 2.70 6.74
C VAL A 24 -19.98 2.16 6.39
N TYR A 25 -21.02 3.02 6.38
CA TYR A 25 -22.39 2.62 6.03
C TYR A 25 -22.49 2.00 4.62
N THR A 26 -21.70 2.49 3.68
CA THR A 26 -21.66 1.99 2.30
C THR A 26 -20.64 0.86 2.09
N ARG A 27 -20.06 0.32 3.17
CA ARG A 27 -19.09 -0.80 3.17
C ARG A 27 -17.82 -0.53 2.36
N ARG A 28 -17.43 0.73 2.20
CA ARG A 28 -16.19 1.16 1.52
C ARG A 28 -15.06 1.35 2.53
N LYS A 29 -14.50 0.25 3.02
CA LYS A 29 -13.51 0.25 4.13
C LYS A 29 -12.27 1.09 3.84
N LEU A 30 -11.71 1.02 2.63
CA LEU A 30 -10.53 1.81 2.27
C LEU A 30 -10.83 3.32 2.34
N ASP A 31 -11.98 3.74 1.80
CA ASP A 31 -12.39 5.14 1.86
C ASP A 31 -12.67 5.58 3.30
N ALA A 32 -13.25 4.71 4.13
CA ALA A 32 -13.47 4.99 5.54
C ALA A 32 -12.14 5.22 6.29
N VAL A 33 -11.16 4.35 6.08
CA VAL A 33 -9.81 4.50 6.66
C VAL A 33 -9.16 5.79 6.19
N TYR A 34 -9.18 6.05 4.87
CA TYR A 34 -8.68 7.30 4.29
C TYR A 34 -9.30 8.53 4.97
N TYR A 35 -10.63 8.59 5.09
CA TYR A 35 -11.31 9.75 5.65
C TYR A 35 -11.11 9.91 7.16
N TYR A 36 -11.04 8.81 7.93
CA TYR A 36 -10.72 8.89 9.35
C TYR A 36 -9.28 9.36 9.58
N MET A 37 -8.31 8.85 8.82
CA MET A 37 -6.92 9.31 8.89
C MET A 37 -6.79 10.79 8.50
N ARG A 38 -7.48 11.22 7.44
CA ARG A 38 -7.60 12.65 7.08
C ARG A 38 -8.23 13.50 8.17
N SER A 39 -9.19 12.96 8.91
CA SER A 39 -9.81 13.65 10.05
C SER A 39 -8.87 13.78 11.25
N LEU A 40 -7.92 12.86 11.42
CA LEU A 40 -6.93 12.89 12.50
C LEU A 40 -5.74 13.79 12.16
N ALA A 41 -5.33 13.83 10.88
CA ALA A 41 -4.24 14.68 10.40
C ALA A 41 -4.65 16.13 10.09
N ALA A 42 -5.93 16.48 10.27
CA ALA A 42 -6.38 17.85 10.10
C ALA A 42 -5.93 18.73 11.28
N SER A 43 -5.70 20.03 11.06
CA SER A 43 -5.28 20.98 12.12
C SER A 43 -6.28 21.04 13.29
N ASN A 44 -7.57 20.82 13.01
CA ASN A 44 -8.60 20.64 14.03
C ASN A 44 -9.10 19.18 14.01
N PRO A 45 -8.40 18.26 14.70
CA PRO A 45 -8.63 16.82 14.56
C PRO A 45 -9.88 16.34 15.31
N ILE A 46 -10.43 15.21 14.88
CA ILE A 46 -11.52 14.51 15.59
C ILE A 46 -10.98 13.24 16.21
N LEU A 47 -10.64 13.30 17.49
CA LEU A 47 -9.92 12.23 18.19
C LEU A 47 -10.71 10.92 18.28
N THR A 48 -12.05 10.96 18.29
CA THR A 48 -12.91 9.77 18.25
C THR A 48 -12.76 8.96 16.96
N ALA A 49 -12.17 9.53 15.91
CA ALA A 49 -11.80 8.78 14.70
C ALA A 49 -10.76 7.69 14.99
N ARG A 50 -9.94 7.84 16.04
CA ARG A 50 -8.96 6.82 16.45
C ARG A 50 -9.65 5.54 16.89
N GLU A 51 -10.67 5.63 17.75
CA GLU A 51 -11.47 4.47 18.19
C GLU A 51 -12.19 3.80 17.01
N SER A 52 -12.69 4.62 16.08
CA SER A 52 -13.33 4.14 14.85
C SER A 52 -12.34 3.36 13.96
N LEU A 53 -11.10 3.84 13.84
CA LEU A 53 -10.02 3.13 13.13
C LEU A 53 -9.63 1.83 13.84
N MET A 54 -9.50 1.83 15.17
CA MET A 54 -9.22 0.61 15.94
C MET A 54 -10.27 -0.47 15.64
N SER A 55 -11.56 -0.10 15.70
CA SER A 55 -12.65 -1.03 15.38
C SER A 55 -12.59 -1.53 13.93
N LEU A 56 -12.36 -0.64 12.96
CA LEU A 56 -12.24 -1.01 11.54
C LEU A 56 -11.08 -1.98 11.29
N PHE A 57 -9.92 -1.74 11.90
CA PHE A 57 -8.75 -2.61 11.74
C PHE A 57 -8.93 -3.95 12.45
N ASP A 58 -9.60 -3.99 13.61
CA ASP A 58 -9.99 -5.25 14.24
C ASP A 58 -10.93 -6.08 13.36
N GLU A 59 -11.87 -5.46 12.66
CA GLU A 59 -12.71 -6.15 11.68
C GLU A 59 -11.91 -6.66 10.48
N VAL A 60 -10.92 -5.90 10.02
CA VAL A 60 -10.02 -6.30 8.93
C VAL A 60 -9.21 -7.52 9.35
N ARG A 61 -8.61 -7.52 10.55
CA ARG A 61 -7.86 -8.65 11.11
C ARG A 61 -8.71 -9.92 11.13
N ARG A 62 -9.92 -9.86 11.74
CA ARG A 62 -10.84 -11.01 11.77
C ARG A 62 -11.20 -11.53 10.38
N LYS A 63 -11.31 -10.63 9.39
CA LYS A 63 -11.62 -11.00 8.00
C LYS A 63 -10.44 -11.68 7.31
N VAL A 64 -9.20 -11.28 7.60
CA VAL A 64 -7.99 -11.94 7.13
C VAL A 64 -7.90 -13.36 7.71
N ASP A 65 -8.05 -13.49 9.04
CA ASP A 65 -8.02 -14.79 9.72
C ASP A 65 -9.08 -15.75 9.14
N ALA A 66 -10.30 -15.25 8.90
CA ALA A 66 -11.37 -16.02 8.27
C ALA A 66 -11.05 -16.41 6.82
N ALA A 67 -10.41 -15.53 6.05
CA ALA A 67 -10.01 -15.81 4.67
C ALA A 67 -8.89 -16.87 4.61
N GLU A 68 -7.91 -16.78 5.50
CA GLU A 68 -6.83 -17.77 5.61
C GLU A 68 -7.35 -19.13 6.03
N LYS A 69 -8.22 -19.17 7.05
CA LYS A 69 -8.89 -20.40 7.48
C LYS A 69 -9.69 -21.05 6.35
N LYS A 70 -10.45 -20.25 5.60
CA LYS A 70 -11.20 -20.74 4.44
C LYS A 70 -10.27 -21.33 3.37
N ARG A 71 -9.18 -20.66 3.03
CA ARG A 71 -8.18 -21.17 2.07
C ARG A 71 -7.52 -22.45 2.57
N PHE A 72 -7.22 -22.55 3.86
CA PHE A 72 -6.69 -23.76 4.47
C PHE A 72 -7.67 -24.93 4.38
N GLU A 73 -8.95 -24.70 4.67
CA GLU A 73 -10.01 -25.72 4.54
C GLU A 73 -10.21 -26.16 3.08
N GLU A 74 -10.20 -25.22 2.13
CA GLU A 74 -10.29 -25.51 0.69
C GLU A 74 -9.10 -26.34 0.19
N ARG A 75 -7.88 -26.00 0.61
CA ARG A 75 -6.67 -26.79 0.31
C ARG A 75 -6.77 -28.19 0.90
N ARG A 76 -7.17 -28.31 2.17
CA ARG A 76 -7.37 -29.61 2.82
C ARG A 76 -8.45 -30.44 2.13
N HIS A 77 -9.54 -29.83 1.68
CA HIS A 77 -10.60 -30.51 0.93
C HIS A 77 -10.12 -30.98 -0.44
N ARG A 78 -9.36 -30.14 -1.17
CA ARG A 78 -8.74 -30.50 -2.46
C ARG A 78 -7.79 -31.69 -2.31
N MET A 79 -6.96 -31.68 -1.28
CA MET A 79 -6.08 -32.80 -0.93
C MET A 79 -6.86 -34.06 -0.55
N ALA A 80 -7.97 -33.94 0.19
CA ALA A 80 -8.83 -35.07 0.55
C ALA A 80 -9.53 -35.69 -0.67
N LEU A 81 -9.95 -34.87 -1.65
CA LEU A 81 -10.49 -35.34 -2.92
C LEU A 81 -9.43 -36.05 -3.77
N ARG A 82 -8.20 -35.52 -3.84
CA ARG A 82 -7.05 -36.18 -4.47
C ARG A 82 -6.72 -37.52 -3.79
N ARG A 83 -6.90 -37.60 -2.47
CA ARG A 83 -6.67 -38.81 -1.64
C ARG A 83 -7.84 -39.79 -1.58
N LYS A 84 -8.91 -39.63 -2.40
CA LYS A 84 -9.93 -40.68 -2.51
C LYS A 84 -9.22 -42.01 -2.82
N PRO A 85 -9.50 -43.10 -2.09
CA PRO A 85 -8.74 -44.32 -2.21
C PRO A 85 -8.90 -44.83 -3.63
N GLN A 86 -7.78 -44.88 -4.35
CA GLN A 86 -7.66 -45.73 -5.51
C GLN A 86 -8.10 -47.11 -5.03
N ARG A 87 -9.24 -47.59 -5.54
CA ARG A 87 -9.75 -48.93 -5.28
C ARG A 87 -8.56 -49.88 -5.36
N ARG A 88 -8.32 -50.69 -4.32
CA ARG A 88 -7.24 -51.71 -4.21
C ARG A 88 -6.68 -52.08 -5.60
N GLY A 89 -5.55 -51.46 -5.96
CA GLY A 89 -4.80 -51.65 -7.21
C GLY A 89 -3.29 -51.72 -6.88
N PRO A 90 -2.48 -52.41 -7.70
CA PRO A 90 -1.38 -53.22 -7.20
C PRO A 90 -0.15 -52.40 -6.79
N ARG A 91 0.58 -52.97 -5.82
CA ARG A 91 1.98 -52.73 -5.41
C ARG A 91 2.69 -51.56 -6.10
N VAL A 92 3.06 -50.55 -5.30
CA VAL A 92 3.96 -49.45 -5.72
C VAL A 92 5.38 -50.01 -5.88
N GLU A 93 5.98 -49.84 -7.05
CA GLU A 93 7.39 -50.19 -7.30
C GLU A 93 8.29 -49.01 -6.93
N ILE A 94 9.35 -49.30 -6.17
CA ILE A 94 10.41 -48.36 -5.82
C ILE A 94 11.64 -48.79 -6.60
N TRP A 95 12.08 -47.96 -7.54
CA TRP A 95 13.33 -48.19 -8.27
C TRP A 95 14.49 -47.63 -7.44
N VAL A 96 15.28 -48.54 -6.87
CA VAL A 96 16.54 -48.22 -6.19
C VAL A 96 17.69 -48.54 -7.13
N LEU A 97 18.40 -47.51 -7.56
CA LEU A 97 19.57 -47.65 -8.42
C LEU A 97 20.76 -48.19 -7.60
N PRO A 98 21.76 -48.83 -8.23
CA PRO A 98 22.93 -49.40 -7.53
C PRO A 98 23.79 -48.38 -6.76
N ASP A 99 23.59 -47.09 -7.03
CA ASP A 99 24.23 -45.95 -6.34
C ASP A 99 23.51 -45.52 -5.05
N GLY A 100 22.39 -46.18 -4.71
CA GLY A 100 21.59 -45.88 -3.53
C GLY A 100 20.56 -44.75 -3.72
N THR A 101 20.39 -44.21 -4.94
CA THR A 101 19.35 -43.22 -5.21
C THR A 101 17.99 -43.88 -5.41
N CYS A 102 16.98 -43.30 -4.76
CA CYS A 102 15.58 -43.72 -4.81
C CYS A 102 14.77 -42.60 -5.46
N THR A 103 14.03 -42.89 -6.54
CA THR A 103 13.04 -41.96 -7.09
C THR A 103 11.70 -42.22 -6.39
N GLN A 104 11.38 -41.40 -5.40
CA GLN A 104 10.04 -41.34 -4.83
C GLN A 104 9.17 -40.41 -5.70
N ASP A 105 7.88 -40.71 -5.84
CA ASP A 105 6.90 -39.74 -6.32
C ASP A 105 7.11 -38.44 -5.56
N ARG A 106 7.56 -37.41 -6.27
CA ARG A 106 7.80 -36.09 -5.71
C ARG A 106 6.52 -35.68 -5.01
N VAL A 107 6.62 -35.36 -3.72
CA VAL A 107 5.61 -34.52 -3.09
C VAL A 107 5.63 -33.24 -3.93
N GLU A 108 4.63 -33.09 -4.81
CA GLU A 108 4.40 -31.83 -5.53
C GLU A 108 4.37 -30.77 -4.43
N GLU A 109 5.44 -29.95 -4.36
CA GLU A 109 5.47 -28.77 -3.51
C GLU A 109 4.20 -28.00 -3.82
N ASP A 110 3.42 -27.73 -2.77
CA ASP A 110 2.12 -27.07 -2.84
C ASP A 110 2.20 -25.92 -3.84
N GLU A 111 1.52 -26.04 -4.99
CA GLU A 111 1.41 -24.96 -5.97
C GLU A 111 0.91 -23.72 -5.22
N GLU A 112 1.84 -22.80 -4.95
CA GLU A 112 1.57 -21.52 -4.33
C GLU A 112 0.50 -20.84 -5.20
N ASP A 113 -0.66 -20.50 -4.61
CA ASP A 113 -1.81 -19.93 -5.33
C ASP A 113 -1.32 -18.80 -6.24
N ASP A 114 -1.13 -19.10 -7.53
CA ASP A 114 -0.52 -18.20 -8.49
C ASP A 114 -1.37 -16.94 -8.57
N LEU A 115 -0.85 -15.84 -8.03
CA LEU A 115 -1.55 -14.55 -7.99
C LEU A 115 -1.95 -14.09 -9.39
N SER A 116 -1.23 -14.52 -10.42
CA SER A 116 -1.50 -14.19 -11.82
C SER A 116 -2.70 -14.95 -12.41
N SER A 117 -3.14 -16.04 -11.76
CA SER A 117 -4.34 -16.80 -12.15
C SER A 117 -5.65 -16.13 -11.70
N LEU A 118 -5.58 -15.16 -10.79
CA LEU A 118 -6.75 -14.47 -10.25
C LEU A 118 -7.28 -13.43 -11.23
N SER A 119 -8.61 -13.27 -11.27
CA SER A 119 -9.22 -12.15 -11.99
C SER A 119 -8.79 -10.81 -11.38
N VAL A 120 -8.68 -9.76 -12.21
CA VAL A 120 -8.36 -8.39 -11.78
C VAL A 120 -9.22 -7.92 -10.61
N PHE A 121 -10.51 -8.24 -10.66
CA PHE A 121 -11.46 -7.88 -9.61
C PHE A 121 -11.15 -8.60 -8.28
N GLU A 122 -10.84 -9.89 -8.34
CA GLU A 122 -10.52 -10.69 -7.16
C GLU A 122 -9.17 -10.30 -6.57
N LEU A 123 -8.18 -10.05 -7.42
CA LEU A 123 -6.87 -9.54 -7.02
C LEU A 123 -6.99 -8.17 -6.35
N ASN A 124 -7.77 -7.25 -6.90
CA ASN A 124 -8.00 -5.94 -6.29
C ASN A 124 -8.70 -6.04 -4.93
N LYS A 125 -9.69 -6.94 -4.79
CA LYS A 125 -10.35 -7.21 -3.52
C LYS A 125 -9.38 -7.79 -2.48
N ARG A 126 -8.48 -8.67 -2.91
CA ARG A 126 -7.41 -9.26 -2.09
C ARG A 126 -6.46 -8.15 -1.64
N PHE A 127 -5.88 -7.40 -2.58
CA PHE A 127 -5.01 -6.25 -2.32
C PHE A 127 -5.58 -5.27 -1.31
N VAL A 128 -6.84 -4.82 -1.48
CA VAL A 128 -7.45 -3.88 -0.52
C VAL A 128 -7.53 -4.47 0.89
N LEU A 129 -7.78 -5.77 1.03
CA LEU A 129 -7.80 -6.43 2.33
C LEU A 129 -6.39 -6.51 2.94
N THR A 130 -5.39 -6.94 2.16
CA THR A 130 -4.00 -7.07 2.59
C THR A 130 -3.39 -5.71 2.93
N TYR A 131 -3.67 -4.69 2.11
CA TYR A 131 -3.28 -3.31 2.34
C TYR A 131 -3.82 -2.77 3.67
N LEU A 132 -5.13 -2.91 3.90
CA LEU A 132 -5.73 -2.51 5.18
C LEU A 132 -5.20 -3.33 6.37
N ASN A 133 -4.82 -4.59 6.16
CA ASN A 133 -4.24 -5.42 7.22
C ASN A 133 -2.84 -4.92 7.63
N VAL A 134 -1.99 -4.59 6.66
CA VAL A 134 -0.64 -4.03 6.89
C VAL A 134 -0.75 -2.70 7.65
N HIS A 135 -1.61 -1.79 7.19
CA HIS A 135 -1.84 -0.52 7.88
C HIS A 135 -2.50 -0.70 9.25
N GLY A 136 -3.36 -1.71 9.40
CA GLY A 136 -3.95 -2.07 10.69
C GLY A 136 -2.89 -2.50 11.69
N LYS A 137 -1.96 -3.39 11.30
CA LYS A 137 -0.81 -3.77 12.13
C LYS A 137 -0.04 -2.51 12.55
N LEU A 138 0.37 -1.68 11.61
CA LEU A 138 1.12 -0.44 11.89
C LEU A 138 0.42 0.51 12.87
N PHE A 139 -0.90 0.61 12.76
CA PHE A 139 -1.71 1.49 13.61
C PHE A 139 -1.95 0.89 15.00
N THR A 140 -2.31 -0.39 15.10
CA THR A 140 -2.67 -1.04 16.37
C THR A 140 -1.47 -1.59 17.14
N LYS A 141 -0.31 -1.73 16.49
CA LYS A 141 0.89 -2.37 17.06
C LYS A 141 0.72 -3.85 17.42
N ILE A 142 -0.14 -4.56 16.68
CA ILE A 142 -0.49 -5.98 16.94
C ILE A 142 -0.09 -6.84 15.74
N ASN A 143 0.29 -8.10 15.98
CA ASN A 143 0.69 -9.10 14.99
C ASN A 143 1.89 -8.68 14.12
N PHE A 144 2.95 -8.15 14.74
CA PHE A 144 4.16 -7.72 14.04
C PHE A 144 5.05 -8.88 13.59
N GLU A 145 4.93 -10.03 14.23
CA GLU A 145 5.67 -11.25 13.91
C GLU A 145 5.47 -11.71 12.46
N VAL A 146 4.30 -11.42 11.85
CA VAL A 146 3.97 -11.72 10.45
C VAL A 146 3.88 -10.46 9.57
N PHE A 147 4.39 -9.32 10.04
CA PHE A 147 4.30 -8.04 9.32
C PHE A 147 5.08 -8.05 8.00
N ALA A 148 6.30 -8.60 8.01
CA ALA A 148 7.16 -8.66 6.82
C ALA A 148 6.51 -9.48 5.70
N GLU A 149 5.98 -10.66 6.04
CA GLU A 149 5.26 -11.52 5.10
C GLU A 149 4.00 -10.84 4.55
N SER A 150 3.18 -10.26 5.43
CA SER A 150 1.96 -9.54 5.05
C SER A 150 2.25 -8.40 4.07
N SER A 151 3.34 -7.67 4.29
CA SER A 151 3.71 -6.53 3.48
C SER A 151 4.34 -6.93 2.14
N SER A 152 5.12 -8.01 2.12
CA SER A 152 5.63 -8.60 0.88
C SER A 152 4.47 -9.05 -0.02
N LEU A 153 3.49 -9.75 0.53
CA LEU A 153 2.30 -10.18 -0.21
C LEU A 153 1.51 -8.99 -0.77
N MET A 154 1.26 -7.96 0.05
CA MET A 154 0.59 -6.74 -0.38
C MET A 154 1.33 -6.06 -1.56
N LEU A 155 2.66 -6.01 -1.51
CA LEU A 155 3.50 -5.45 -2.58
C LEU A 155 3.41 -6.25 -3.88
N GLN A 156 3.45 -7.57 -3.79
CA GLN A 156 3.29 -8.44 -4.96
C GLN A 156 1.92 -8.25 -5.62
N GLU A 157 0.84 -8.22 -4.82
CA GLU A 157 -0.51 -7.96 -5.30
C GLU A 157 -0.64 -6.57 -5.97
N PHE A 158 -0.05 -5.55 -5.35
CA PHE A 158 -0.04 -4.19 -5.89
C PHE A 158 0.72 -4.11 -7.23
N GLN A 159 1.89 -4.75 -7.31
CA GLN A 159 2.70 -4.79 -8.51
C GLN A 159 1.92 -5.42 -9.68
N ILE A 160 1.26 -6.55 -9.46
CA ILE A 160 0.45 -7.23 -10.49
C ILE A 160 -0.77 -6.38 -10.90
N LEU A 161 -1.39 -5.64 -9.97
CA LEU A 161 -2.53 -4.76 -10.30
C LEU A 161 -2.11 -3.54 -11.12
N ILE A 162 -0.98 -2.93 -10.80
CA ILE A 162 -0.42 -1.84 -11.58
C ILE A 162 0.06 -2.33 -12.95
N GLN A 163 0.59 -3.56 -12.99
CA GLN A 163 0.66 -4.49 -14.12
C GLN A 163 -0.29 -4.27 -15.31
N HIS A 164 -1.57 -4.20 -14.97
CA HIS A 164 -2.66 -4.36 -15.90
C HIS A 164 -2.84 -3.14 -16.82
N SER A 165 -3.02 -3.41 -18.12
CA SER A 165 -3.55 -2.44 -19.08
C SER A 165 -4.97 -2.86 -19.49
N PRO A 166 -5.99 -1.99 -19.34
CA PRO A 166 -5.94 -0.65 -18.76
C PRO A 166 -5.71 -0.66 -17.23
N CYS A 167 -5.13 0.42 -16.70
CA CYS A 167 -4.82 0.54 -15.28
C CYS A 167 -6.09 0.39 -14.41
N VAL A 168 -6.00 -0.47 -13.39
CA VAL A 168 -7.12 -0.78 -12.49
C VAL A 168 -7.39 0.38 -11.52
N PHE A 169 -6.37 1.18 -11.21
CA PHE A 169 -6.47 2.28 -10.26
C PHE A 169 -6.65 3.62 -10.97
N SER A 170 -7.64 4.40 -10.50
CA SER A 170 -7.72 5.81 -10.85
C SER A 170 -6.67 6.62 -10.09
N CYS A 171 -6.28 7.78 -10.61
CA CYS A 171 -5.38 8.72 -9.91
C CYS A 171 -5.90 9.06 -8.50
N THR A 172 -7.22 9.21 -8.35
CA THR A 172 -7.83 9.46 -7.03
C THR A 172 -7.59 8.33 -6.04
N ARG A 173 -7.64 7.07 -6.49
CA ARG A 173 -7.37 5.91 -5.63
C ARG A 173 -5.90 5.84 -5.25
N LEU A 174 -5.00 6.13 -6.18
CA LEU A 174 -3.55 6.13 -5.93
C LEU A 174 -3.17 7.21 -4.89
N LEU A 175 -3.74 8.40 -5.01
CA LEU A 175 -3.59 9.46 -4.00
C LEU A 175 -4.16 9.06 -2.63
N GLN A 176 -5.28 8.34 -2.58
CA GLN A 176 -5.80 7.81 -1.31
C GLN A 176 -4.81 6.86 -0.64
N LEU A 177 -4.20 5.95 -1.40
CA LEU A 177 -3.19 5.02 -0.88
C LEU A 177 -1.96 5.78 -0.36
N MET A 178 -1.47 6.76 -1.11
CA MET A 178 -0.33 7.59 -0.67
C MET A 178 -0.62 8.33 0.63
N VAL A 179 -1.81 8.93 0.77
CA VAL A 179 -2.22 9.61 2.00
C VAL A 179 -2.23 8.66 3.20
N ILE A 180 -2.72 7.43 3.02
CA ILE A 180 -2.73 6.43 4.10
C ILE A 180 -1.30 6.02 4.47
N ASN A 181 -0.41 5.86 3.48
CA ASN A 181 0.99 5.58 3.73
C ASN A 181 1.68 6.71 4.51
N MET A 182 1.51 7.97 4.07
CA MET A 182 2.08 9.15 4.73
C MET A 182 1.58 9.28 6.17
N PHE A 183 0.27 9.12 6.40
CA PHE A 183 -0.29 9.11 7.75
C PHE A 183 0.32 8.01 8.62
N SER A 184 0.55 6.83 8.05
CA SER A 184 1.12 5.70 8.79
C SER A 184 2.56 5.96 9.18
N ILE A 185 3.37 6.60 8.32
CA ILE A 185 4.73 7.04 8.65
C ILE A 185 4.67 8.01 9.82
N ASP A 186 3.91 9.09 9.70
CA ASP A 186 3.80 10.14 10.73
C ASP A 186 3.37 9.55 12.09
N ASN A 187 2.31 8.73 12.08
CA ASN A 187 1.81 8.07 13.28
C ASN A 187 2.76 6.97 13.83
N THR A 188 3.79 6.57 13.09
CA THR A 188 4.85 5.65 13.57
C THR A 188 6.14 6.37 13.98
N ALA A 189 6.45 7.52 13.36
CA ALA A 189 7.67 8.29 13.59
C ALA A 189 7.73 8.93 14.99
N ALA A 190 6.57 9.22 15.59
CA ALA A 190 6.46 9.70 16.97
C ALA A 190 7.02 8.70 18.01
N GLU A 191 7.19 7.43 17.64
CA GLU A 191 7.69 6.37 18.51
C GLU A 191 9.07 5.90 18.00
N ARG A 192 10.16 6.58 18.42
CA ARG A 192 11.60 6.35 18.09
C ARG A 192 12.14 4.90 18.28
N LYS A 193 11.29 3.91 18.55
CA LYS A 193 11.66 2.50 18.78
C LYS A 193 11.64 1.65 17.49
N PHE A 194 11.26 2.21 16.35
CA PHE A 194 10.95 1.43 15.15
C PHE A 194 11.56 2.00 13.85
N ASN A 195 12.83 2.43 13.88
CA ASN A 195 13.51 3.01 12.71
C ASN A 195 13.44 2.10 11.46
N TYR A 196 13.52 0.77 11.62
CA TYR A 196 13.38 -0.17 10.51
C TYR A 196 11.97 -0.18 9.88
N LEU A 197 10.92 0.20 10.62
CA LEU A 197 9.55 0.24 10.12
C LEU A 197 9.23 1.57 9.41
N THR A 198 9.81 2.68 9.89
CA THR A 198 9.77 3.95 9.15
C THR A 198 10.51 3.81 7.83
N ASP A 199 11.65 3.12 7.80
CA ASP A 199 12.39 2.83 6.56
C ASP A 199 11.57 1.94 5.62
N PHE A 200 10.90 0.91 6.14
CA PHE A 200 10.00 0.05 5.35
C PHE A 200 8.86 0.83 4.70
N LEU A 201 8.20 1.71 5.44
CA LEU A 201 7.10 2.53 4.93
C LEU A 201 7.57 3.64 3.98
N PHE A 202 8.74 4.21 4.24
CA PHE A 202 9.39 5.15 3.34
C PHE A 202 9.72 4.46 2.00
N LEU A 203 10.32 3.27 2.04
CA LEU A 203 10.56 2.43 0.86
C LEU A 203 9.26 2.07 0.14
N LEU A 204 8.19 1.75 0.87
CA LEU A 204 6.87 1.51 0.29
C LEU A 204 6.33 2.75 -0.44
N ASN A 205 6.49 3.95 0.12
CA ASN A 205 6.09 5.20 -0.51
C ASN A 205 6.93 5.53 -1.75
N VAL A 206 8.25 5.43 -1.66
CA VAL A 206 9.16 5.62 -2.80
C VAL A 206 8.84 4.61 -3.90
N LYS A 207 8.60 3.34 -3.56
CA LYS A 207 8.23 2.30 -4.53
C LYS A 207 6.87 2.57 -5.15
N THR A 208 5.90 3.07 -4.38
CA THR A 208 4.57 3.45 -4.89
C THR A 208 4.68 4.62 -5.86
N LEU A 209 5.45 5.67 -5.53
CA LEU A 209 5.73 6.81 -6.39
C LEU A 209 6.47 6.42 -7.68
N TRP A 210 7.51 5.59 -7.55
CA TRP A 210 8.27 5.11 -8.70
C TRP A 210 7.40 4.30 -9.67
N LEU A 211 6.55 3.40 -9.14
CA LEU A 211 5.60 2.62 -9.95
C LEU A 211 4.51 3.50 -10.59
N LEU A 212 4.13 4.61 -9.94
CA LEU A 212 3.21 5.60 -10.52
C LEU A 212 3.86 6.33 -11.70
N LEU A 213 5.10 6.77 -11.53
CA LEU A 213 5.86 7.47 -12.57
C LEU A 213 6.12 6.56 -13.78
N ASP A 214 6.59 5.33 -13.54
CA ASP A 214 6.81 4.32 -14.59
C ASP A 214 5.55 4.07 -15.42
N ARG A 215 4.38 4.08 -14.78
CA ARG A 215 3.09 3.84 -15.45
C ARG A 215 2.50 5.03 -16.17
N VAL A 216 2.69 6.23 -15.63
CA VAL A 216 2.36 7.47 -16.35
C VAL A 216 3.21 7.55 -17.61
N LEU A 217 4.50 7.26 -17.50
CA LEU A 217 5.42 7.18 -18.64
C LEU A 217 5.00 6.10 -19.64
N PHE A 218 4.67 4.89 -19.17
CA PHE A 218 4.18 3.81 -20.05
C PHE A 218 2.88 4.19 -20.77
N SER A 219 1.90 4.75 -20.05
CA SER A 219 0.60 5.13 -20.63
C SER A 219 0.74 6.30 -21.62
N PHE A 220 1.64 7.25 -21.32
CA PHE A 220 2.00 8.33 -22.24
C PHE A 220 2.66 7.76 -23.50
N ALA A 221 3.60 6.81 -23.35
CA ALA A 221 4.27 6.17 -24.47
C ALA A 221 3.30 5.35 -25.34
N GLU A 222 2.41 4.56 -24.73
CA GLU A 222 1.41 3.75 -25.43
C GLU A 222 0.43 4.64 -26.22
N ARG A 223 0.00 5.77 -25.63
CA ARG A 223 -0.94 6.73 -26.26
C ARG A 223 -0.33 7.48 -27.43
N ASN A 224 0.95 7.84 -27.35
CA ASN A 224 1.62 8.65 -28.38
C ASN A 224 2.31 7.81 -29.46
N PHE A 225 2.75 6.58 -29.16
CA PHE A 225 3.58 5.77 -30.05
C PHE A 225 2.97 4.41 -30.45
N GLY A 226 1.84 4.01 -29.84
CA GLY A 226 1.17 2.72 -30.09
C GLY A 226 1.87 1.54 -29.39
N SER A 227 1.20 0.37 -29.36
CA SER A 227 1.66 -0.81 -28.59
C SER A 227 2.85 -1.54 -29.22
N GLU A 228 3.17 -1.29 -30.49
CA GLU A 228 4.25 -1.98 -31.20
C GLU A 228 5.58 -1.20 -31.14
N ASN A 229 6.53 -1.79 -30.42
CA ASN A 229 7.97 -1.47 -30.49
C ASN A 229 8.33 -0.02 -30.15
N TRP A 230 7.75 0.57 -29.09
CA TRP A 230 8.18 1.88 -28.61
C TRP A 230 9.66 1.88 -28.16
N THR A 231 10.16 0.78 -27.58
CA THR A 231 11.58 0.63 -27.18
C THR A 231 12.53 0.68 -28.38
N LEU A 232 12.15 0.12 -29.53
CA LEU A 232 12.94 0.15 -30.77
C LEU A 232 12.69 1.40 -31.63
N LYS A 233 11.48 1.99 -31.58
CA LYS A 233 11.16 3.26 -32.26
C LYS A 233 11.82 4.46 -31.59
N MET A 234 11.89 4.50 -30.25
CA MET A 234 12.65 5.50 -29.48
C MET A 234 14.15 5.47 -29.79
N LEU A 235 14.71 4.28 -30.08
CA LEU A 235 16.11 4.12 -30.47
C LEU A 235 16.35 4.35 -31.97
N GLY A 236 15.31 4.29 -32.81
CA GLY A 236 15.45 4.22 -34.27
C GLY A 236 15.09 5.48 -35.04
N GLN A 237 13.97 6.14 -34.76
CA GLN A 237 13.46 7.23 -35.59
C GLN A 237 12.48 8.08 -34.78
N TYR A 238 12.94 9.18 -34.18
CA TYR A 238 12.23 10.47 -34.18
C TYR A 238 13.19 11.52 -33.59
N ASN A 239 13.16 12.71 -34.17
CA ASN A 239 14.19 13.75 -33.99
C ASN A 239 14.39 14.10 -32.51
N ARG A 240 15.61 13.89 -32.02
CA ARG A 240 16.03 13.87 -30.60
C ARG A 240 15.90 15.21 -29.87
N ASN A 241 15.45 16.28 -30.54
CA ASN A 241 15.41 17.62 -29.97
C ASN A 241 14.02 17.97 -29.43
N TYR A 242 12.92 17.67 -30.13
CA TYR A 242 11.58 18.07 -29.67
C TYR A 242 11.03 17.23 -28.51
N LEU A 243 11.22 15.90 -28.54
CA LEU A 243 10.83 15.05 -27.42
C LEU A 243 11.75 15.27 -26.21
N MET A 244 13.01 15.63 -26.45
CA MET A 244 13.89 15.99 -25.35
C MET A 244 13.51 17.35 -24.81
N ASP A 245 13.12 18.33 -25.62
CA ASP A 245 12.62 19.62 -25.13
C ASP A 245 11.34 19.44 -24.29
N ASP A 246 10.34 18.67 -24.75
CA ASP A 246 9.10 18.42 -23.98
C ASP A 246 9.36 17.60 -22.70
N VAL A 247 10.28 16.63 -22.75
CA VAL A 247 10.68 15.85 -21.57
C VAL A 247 11.55 16.68 -20.63
N THR A 248 12.38 17.59 -21.15
CA THR A 248 13.19 18.51 -20.35
C THR A 248 12.27 19.55 -19.71
N GLU A 249 11.28 20.07 -20.41
CA GLU A 249 10.25 20.96 -19.87
C GLU A 249 9.44 20.28 -18.76
N LEU A 250 9.02 19.01 -18.96
CA LEU A 250 8.35 18.25 -17.91
C LEU A 250 9.28 17.94 -16.73
N ILE A 251 10.56 17.66 -16.98
CA ILE A 251 11.57 17.47 -15.93
C ILE A 251 11.81 18.78 -15.18
N ASP A 252 11.84 19.92 -15.87
CA ASP A 252 12.03 21.24 -15.28
C ASP A 252 10.82 21.62 -14.43
N GLU A 253 9.58 21.41 -14.92
CA GLU A 253 8.34 21.58 -14.14
C GLU A 253 8.31 20.66 -12.90
N MET A 254 8.75 19.40 -13.05
CA MET A 254 8.83 18.48 -11.93
C MET A 254 9.95 18.85 -10.95
N THR A 255 11.05 19.43 -11.43
CA THR A 255 12.16 19.90 -10.59
C THR A 255 11.76 21.16 -9.83
N GLU A 256 11.05 22.09 -10.46
CA GLU A 256 10.46 23.28 -9.83
C GLU A 256 9.46 22.87 -8.73
N LEU A 257 8.60 21.89 -9.02
CA LEU A 257 7.68 21.35 -8.00
C LEU A 257 8.40 20.66 -6.84
N ILE A 258 9.54 20.00 -7.10
CA ILE A 258 10.36 19.39 -6.06
C ILE A 258 11.04 20.46 -5.22
N ASP A 259 11.55 21.51 -5.85
CA ASP A 259 12.19 22.65 -5.16
C ASP A 259 11.16 23.39 -4.29
N ASP A 260 9.96 23.67 -4.81
CA ASP A 260 8.84 24.25 -4.04
C ASP A 260 8.47 23.39 -2.82
N VAL A 261 8.42 22.07 -2.99
CA VAL A 261 8.14 21.13 -1.89
C VAL A 261 9.29 21.09 -0.89
N THR A 262 10.54 21.25 -1.35
CA THR A 262 11.73 21.25 -0.49
C THR A 262 11.82 22.55 0.32
N GLU A 263 11.55 23.70 -0.29
CA GLU A 263 11.44 24.99 0.39
C GLU A 263 10.32 24.96 1.45
N LEU A 264 9.17 24.38 1.11
CA LEU A 264 8.08 24.19 2.08
C LEU A 264 8.48 23.26 3.25
N ILE A 265 9.33 22.27 3.01
CA ILE A 265 9.85 21.39 4.06
C ILE A 265 10.83 22.16 4.95
N ASP A 266 11.69 22.99 4.39
CA ASP A 266 12.66 23.81 5.12
C ASP A 266 11.94 24.85 6.00
N ASP A 267 10.95 25.56 5.44
CA ASP A 267 10.08 26.50 6.18
C ASP A 267 9.37 25.83 7.37
N VAL A 268 8.86 24.61 7.15
CA VAL A 268 8.21 23.84 8.20
C VAL A 268 9.22 23.40 9.26
N THR A 269 10.46 23.11 8.86
CA THR A 269 11.53 22.69 9.77
C THR A 269 12.00 23.87 10.65
N GLU A 270 12.18 25.06 10.07
CA GLU A 270 12.51 26.29 10.81
C GLU A 270 11.40 26.64 11.81
N LEU A 271 10.13 26.55 11.39
CA LEU A 271 9.00 26.77 12.27
C LEU A 271 8.96 25.76 13.44
N ILE A 272 9.36 24.51 13.20
CA ILE A 272 9.45 23.49 14.26
C ILE A 272 10.56 23.85 15.25
N ASP A 273 11.71 24.32 14.77
CA ASP A 273 12.83 24.73 15.63
C ASP A 273 12.45 25.95 16.50
N ASP A 274 11.81 26.96 15.91
CA ASP A 274 11.30 28.14 16.63
C ASP A 274 10.30 27.75 17.73
N VAL A 275 9.34 26.87 17.41
CA VAL A 275 8.35 26.37 18.36
C VAL A 275 9.03 25.55 19.47
N THR A 276 10.08 24.81 19.13
CA THR A 276 10.85 24.00 20.09
C THR A 276 11.64 24.91 21.04
N GLU A 277 12.25 25.98 20.54
CA GLU A 277 12.98 26.97 21.34
C GLU A 277 12.02 27.74 22.26
N LEU A 278 10.87 28.19 21.76
CA LEU A 278 9.81 28.82 22.56
C LEU A 278 9.30 27.91 23.68
N CYS A 279 9.15 26.61 23.40
CA CYS A 279 8.78 25.61 24.39
C CYS A 279 9.88 25.39 25.43
N PHE A 280 11.15 25.53 25.05
CA PHE A 280 12.30 25.44 25.96
C PHE A 280 12.39 26.66 26.88
N VAL A 281 12.24 27.87 26.32
CA VAL A 281 12.18 29.14 27.04
C VAL A 281 10.98 29.17 28.00
N SER A 282 9.80 28.73 27.55
CA SER A 282 8.61 28.62 28.41
C SER A 282 8.82 27.69 29.60
N LYS A 283 9.55 26.58 29.44
CA LYS A 283 9.88 25.68 30.55
C LYS A 283 10.91 26.29 31.51
N PHE A 284 11.85 27.07 31.01
CA PHE A 284 12.86 27.74 31.84
C PHE A 284 12.23 28.81 32.75
N TYR A 285 11.39 29.69 32.19
CA TYR A 285 10.67 30.72 32.96
C TYR A 285 9.69 30.14 33.99
N PHE A 286 9.04 29.00 33.70
CA PHE A 286 8.19 28.32 34.68
C PHE A 286 8.97 27.61 35.80
N SER A 287 10.26 27.31 35.60
CA SER A 287 11.12 26.69 36.61
C SER A 287 11.76 27.70 37.58
N GLU A 288 11.93 28.96 37.17
CA GLU A 288 12.41 30.06 38.03
C GLU A 288 11.29 30.79 38.80
N SER A 289 10.02 30.45 38.53
CA SER A 289 8.83 31.07 39.14
C SER A 289 8.22 30.27 40.31
N VAL A 290 8.92 29.25 40.82
CA VAL A 290 8.54 28.41 41.98
C VAL A 290 9.66 28.42 43.00
#